data_AF-A0A9D8F7W2-F1
#
_entry.id   AF-A0A9D8F7W2-F1
#
_cell.length_a   1.000
_cell.length_b   1.000
_cell.length_c   1.000
_cell.angle_alpha   90.00
_cell.angle_beta   90.00
_cell.angle_gamma   90.00
#
_symmetry.space_group_name_H-M   'P 1'
#
loop_
_entity.id
_entity.type
_entity.pdbx_description
1 polymer ?
#
loop_
_entity_poly.entity_id
_entity_poly.type
_entity_poly.pdbx_seq_one_letter_code
_entity_poly.pdbx_strand_id
1 'polypeptide(L)'
;MRLESCRSELYPRLNAGHPMKTPVSTSRLRCESFVRVMAAIFLSIASNHPPATHGALPSTMLPPGTLIHADLEYARVENTSLKLDLYCPPRGKERPPLLVWIHGGAWQSGSKEEPSPALKLLPQGYAVAHVQYRLSSQALWPAQMEDCAAAIGYLRERGREFHFDEQRIAVWGSSAGGHLAAMLGARTALALSADPQAPFKPGWTGVQAVVDWFGPTDFLQMDKAGSSIRHNAADSPESRLIGGAIPDHPDRTAQANPIHHLSRRKPGTVPPFLIMHGTKDNLVPFHQSELLRDALRGEELTFVPVPEAGHGFQGDEPLETVRGFLARTLLDPNRWPSRSRGAARPYGIFSKSNLAAWCIVPFDARKRGPEERAAMLENLGFRLFAYDYRAEHIPTFDQELESCARRGVKLSAWWFPGALNEEARTILNALSRHGTRAQLWITGGGSPARNEEDQRRRVGDEARRIEPIAKAAAEMGCTIGLYNHGGWFGEPENQIAIIEHLASRGVANVGIVYNQHHGHDHLDRFESMLAKMKPHLIALNLNGMDDRGDRMGRKILPLGQGARDLEMLRIIERSGWRGPIGLLNHTDEDAEARLLDNLEGLEWLTGIAAGRDRPKPVPRSWKPASN
;
A
#
# COMPACT_ATOMS: atom_id res chain seq x y z
N MET A 1 -69.07 -12.11 18.33
CA MET A 1 -70.08 -12.06 17.26
C MET A 1 -69.31 -12.00 15.96
N ARG A 2 -69.03 -13.14 15.32
CA ARG A 2 -69.82 -13.80 14.23
C ARG A 2 -69.56 -13.09 12.89
N LEU A 3 -69.38 -13.71 11.73
CA LEU A 3 -69.37 -15.09 11.18
C LEU A 3 -68.88 -14.92 9.72
N GLU A 4 -67.97 -15.74 9.20
CA GLU A 4 -68.23 -16.85 8.23
C GLU A 4 -68.84 -16.50 6.86
N SER A 5 -68.17 -17.05 5.83
CA SER A 5 -68.71 -17.89 4.75
C SER A 5 -69.69 -17.32 3.73
N CYS A 6 -69.32 -17.45 2.45
CA CYS A 6 -70.27 -17.97 1.46
C CYS A 6 -69.56 -18.87 0.44
N ARG A 7 -69.90 -20.17 0.50
CA ARG A 7 -69.74 -21.19 -0.55
C ARG A 7 -71.13 -21.42 -1.19
N SER A 8 -71.17 -21.71 -2.49
CA SER A 8 -72.00 -22.76 -3.14
C SER A 8 -71.93 -22.55 -4.67
N GLU A 9 -71.28 -23.44 -5.41
CA GLU A 9 -71.80 -24.69 -5.99
C GLU A 9 -72.69 -24.47 -7.23
N LEU A 10 -72.29 -25.05 -8.36
CA LEU A 10 -73.13 -26.00 -9.13
C LEU A 10 -72.35 -26.60 -10.30
N TYR A 11 -72.00 -27.87 -10.16
CA TYR A 11 -71.78 -28.84 -11.24
C TYR A 11 -73.06 -29.68 -11.37
N PRO A 12 -73.31 -30.28 -12.55
CA PRO A 12 -73.86 -31.62 -12.59
C PRO A 12 -72.93 -32.62 -13.31
N ARG A 13 -72.74 -33.73 -12.58
CA ARG A 13 -72.40 -35.14 -12.89
C ARG A 13 -73.20 -35.72 -14.11
N LEU A 14 -72.89 -36.82 -14.81
CA LEU A 14 -71.93 -37.95 -14.74
C LEU A 14 -72.09 -38.85 -16.01
N ASN A 15 -71.01 -39.59 -16.36
CA ASN A 15 -70.94 -40.97 -16.92
C ASN A 15 -71.42 -41.30 -18.36
N ALA A 16 -70.79 -42.16 -19.17
CA ALA A 16 -69.61 -43.04 -19.04
C ALA A 16 -69.20 -43.57 -20.44
N GLY A 17 -67.93 -43.96 -20.63
CA GLY A 17 -67.49 -44.78 -21.77
C GLY A 17 -66.01 -44.62 -22.16
N HIS A 18 -65.13 -45.46 -21.58
CA HIS A 18 -63.74 -45.68 -21.99
C HIS A 18 -63.64 -46.47 -23.32
N PRO A 19 -62.47 -46.61 -24.01
CA PRO A 19 -61.10 -46.34 -23.54
C PRO A 19 -60.20 -45.50 -24.47
N MET A 20 -59.18 -44.91 -23.84
CA MET A 20 -58.04 -44.24 -24.48
C MET A 20 -57.15 -45.20 -25.28
N LYS A 21 -56.74 -44.76 -26.48
CA LYS A 21 -55.46 -45.10 -27.10
C LYS A 21 -54.74 -43.80 -27.46
N THR A 22 -53.74 -43.42 -26.66
CA THR A 22 -52.72 -42.45 -27.05
C THR A 22 -51.34 -42.99 -26.65
N PRO A 23 -50.32 -42.87 -27.50
CA PRO A 23 -49.04 -43.53 -27.30
C PRO A 23 -48.22 -42.82 -26.22
N VAL A 24 -47.60 -43.62 -25.36
CA VAL A 24 -46.59 -43.20 -24.38
C VAL A 24 -45.34 -42.73 -25.15
N SER A 25 -45.09 -41.43 -25.13
CA SER A 25 -43.82 -40.85 -25.59
C SER A 25 -42.72 -41.14 -24.56
N THR A 26 -41.76 -41.96 -24.97
CA THR A 26 -40.49 -42.23 -24.30
C THR A 26 -39.59 -40.99 -24.34
N SER A 27 -39.82 -40.00 -23.46
CA SER A 27 -38.97 -38.80 -23.37
C SER A 27 -38.42 -38.50 -21.96
N ARG A 28 -38.47 -39.46 -21.03
CA ARG A 28 -37.84 -39.32 -19.69
C ARG A 28 -36.56 -40.14 -19.46
N LEU A 29 -36.17 -41.03 -20.38
CA LEU A 29 -34.93 -41.84 -20.24
C LEU A 29 -33.73 -41.36 -21.08
N ARG A 30 -33.89 -40.33 -21.93
CA ARG A 30 -32.76 -39.76 -22.71
C ARG A 30 -32.09 -38.53 -22.09
N CYS A 31 -32.67 -37.93 -21.05
CA CYS A 31 -32.09 -36.75 -20.39
C CYS A 31 -31.00 -37.10 -19.37
N GLU A 32 -31.16 -38.20 -18.61
CA GLU A 32 -30.16 -38.62 -17.62
C GLU A 32 -28.88 -39.19 -18.26
N SER A 33 -28.99 -39.76 -19.46
CA SER A 33 -27.83 -40.32 -20.17
C SER A 33 -26.95 -39.25 -20.82
N PHE A 34 -27.51 -38.10 -21.20
CA PHE A 34 -26.75 -36.99 -21.79
C PHE A 34 -26.01 -36.15 -20.72
N VAL A 35 -26.62 -36.00 -19.54
CA VAL A 35 -25.99 -35.32 -18.38
C VAL A 35 -24.80 -36.11 -17.84
N ARG A 36 -24.85 -37.45 -17.86
CA ARG A 36 -23.70 -38.30 -17.48
C ARG A 36 -22.53 -38.25 -18.46
N VAL A 37 -22.79 -38.06 -19.75
CA VAL A 37 -21.73 -37.96 -20.77
C VAL A 37 -21.01 -36.61 -20.71
N MET A 38 -21.71 -35.51 -20.39
CA MET A 38 -21.07 -34.19 -20.22
C MET A 38 -20.27 -34.07 -18.91
N ALA A 39 -20.76 -34.69 -17.82
CA ALA A 39 -19.97 -34.81 -16.59
C ALA A 39 -18.71 -35.68 -16.79
N ALA A 40 -18.77 -36.70 -17.66
CA ALA A 40 -17.63 -37.54 -18.00
C ALA A 40 -16.60 -36.83 -18.89
N ILE A 41 -16.99 -35.87 -19.74
CA ILE A 41 -16.02 -35.06 -20.51
C ILE A 41 -15.28 -34.06 -19.59
N PHE A 42 -15.97 -33.50 -18.58
CA PHE A 42 -15.32 -32.72 -17.52
C PHE A 42 -14.41 -33.57 -16.61
N LEU A 43 -14.78 -34.83 -16.33
CA LEU A 43 -13.95 -35.73 -15.53
C LEU A 43 -12.79 -36.36 -16.31
N SER A 44 -12.95 -36.66 -17.60
CA SER A 44 -11.96 -37.47 -18.36
C SER A 44 -10.70 -36.69 -18.77
N ILE A 45 -10.70 -35.37 -18.69
CA ILE A 45 -9.48 -34.56 -18.84
C ILE A 45 -8.83 -34.29 -17.46
N ALA A 46 -9.56 -34.52 -16.35
CA ALA A 46 -9.09 -34.32 -14.98
C ALA A 46 -8.68 -35.62 -14.25
N SER A 47 -8.97 -36.80 -14.79
CA SER A 47 -8.84 -38.07 -14.07
C SER A 47 -7.74 -38.96 -14.64
N ASN A 48 -6.49 -38.64 -14.34
CA ASN A 48 -5.44 -39.67 -14.19
C ASN A 48 -4.27 -39.21 -13.30
N HIS A 49 -4.52 -38.26 -12.39
CA HIS A 49 -3.59 -37.95 -11.31
C HIS A 49 -4.29 -38.13 -9.96
N PRO A 50 -3.65 -38.80 -8.98
CA PRO A 50 -4.16 -38.86 -7.63
C PRO A 50 -4.38 -37.44 -7.08
N PRO A 51 -5.24 -37.24 -6.07
CA PRO A 51 -5.43 -35.92 -5.45
C PRO A 51 -4.07 -35.32 -5.11
N ALA A 52 -3.76 -34.18 -5.71
CA ALA A 52 -2.49 -33.52 -5.53
C ALA A 52 -2.26 -33.28 -4.03
N THR A 53 -1.16 -33.81 -3.52
CA THR A 53 -0.62 -33.47 -2.21
C THR A 53 -0.52 -31.94 -2.12
N HIS A 54 -1.09 -31.36 -1.05
CA HIS A 54 -1.15 -29.92 -0.84
C HIS A 54 0.27 -29.32 -0.84
N GLY A 55 0.59 -28.54 -1.88
CA GLY A 55 1.89 -27.89 -2.04
C GLY A 55 1.96 -27.12 -3.36
N ALA A 56 2.85 -26.12 -3.42
CA ALA A 56 3.13 -25.36 -4.64
C ALA A 56 3.52 -26.27 -5.81
N LEU A 57 3.35 -25.79 -7.05
CA LEU A 57 3.71 -26.52 -8.27
C LEU A 57 5.15 -27.08 -8.20
N PRO A 58 5.41 -28.31 -8.71
CA PRO A 58 6.71 -28.95 -8.59
C PRO A 58 7.87 -28.07 -9.08
N SER A 59 8.91 -27.92 -8.25
CA SER A 59 10.13 -27.11 -8.50
C SER A 59 10.83 -27.45 -9.83
N THR A 60 10.65 -28.67 -10.35
CA THR A 60 11.25 -29.14 -11.61
C THR A 60 10.75 -28.44 -12.87
N MET A 61 9.62 -27.70 -12.80
CA MET A 61 9.08 -26.93 -13.93
C MET A 61 9.47 -25.44 -13.91
N LEU A 62 10.21 -24.99 -12.90
CA LEU A 62 10.54 -23.57 -12.70
C LEU A 62 12.02 -23.31 -12.99
N PRO A 63 12.39 -22.08 -13.40
CA PRO A 63 13.78 -21.71 -13.58
C PRO A 63 14.62 -21.97 -12.32
N PRO A 64 15.87 -22.46 -12.46
CA PRO A 64 16.76 -22.66 -11.33
C PRO A 64 16.91 -21.38 -10.49
N GLY A 65 16.79 -21.53 -9.17
CA GLY A 65 16.90 -20.40 -8.22
C GLY A 65 15.62 -19.56 -8.05
N THR A 66 14.50 -19.99 -8.64
CA THR A 66 13.18 -19.42 -8.34
C THR A 66 12.88 -19.51 -6.84
N LEU A 67 12.54 -18.38 -6.22
CA LEU A 67 12.09 -18.33 -4.83
C LEU A 67 10.58 -18.52 -4.80
N ILE A 68 10.13 -19.54 -4.07
CA ILE A 68 8.71 -19.88 -3.95
C ILE A 68 8.26 -19.57 -2.52
N HIS A 69 7.29 -18.68 -2.40
CA HIS A 69 6.59 -18.39 -1.16
C HIS A 69 5.17 -18.95 -1.28
N ALA A 70 5.01 -20.19 -0.82
CA ALA A 70 3.74 -20.90 -0.89
C ALA A 70 2.83 -20.56 0.29
N ASP A 71 1.51 -20.68 0.07
CA ASP A 71 0.47 -20.60 1.09
C ASP A 71 0.51 -19.32 1.93
N LEU A 72 0.87 -18.20 1.29
CA LEU A 72 0.83 -16.88 1.91
C LEU A 72 -0.62 -16.49 2.19
N GLU A 73 -1.04 -16.56 3.45
CA GLU A 73 -2.36 -16.09 3.88
C GLU A 73 -2.41 -14.56 3.71
N TYR A 74 -3.28 -14.11 2.79
CA TYR A 74 -3.47 -12.69 2.49
C TYR A 74 -4.74 -12.13 3.14
N ALA A 75 -5.71 -13.00 3.45
CA ALA A 75 -6.92 -12.64 4.18
C ALA A 75 -7.50 -13.86 4.88
N ARG A 76 -8.28 -13.58 5.93
CA ARG A 76 -9.14 -14.56 6.59
C ARG A 76 -10.53 -13.97 6.69
N VAL A 77 -11.49 -14.62 6.06
CA VAL A 77 -12.90 -14.22 6.09
C VAL A 77 -13.67 -15.33 6.78
N GLU A 78 -14.18 -15.02 7.98
CA GLU A 78 -14.75 -16.01 8.89
C GLU A 78 -13.79 -17.19 9.10
N ASN A 79 -14.21 -18.41 8.74
CA ASN A 79 -13.40 -19.62 8.85
C ASN A 79 -12.61 -19.96 7.58
N THR A 80 -12.67 -19.10 6.56
CA THR A 80 -11.98 -19.32 5.28
C THR A 80 -10.65 -18.58 5.25
N SER A 81 -9.54 -19.34 5.25
CA SER A 81 -8.19 -18.81 5.00
C SER A 81 -8.00 -18.68 3.49
N LEU A 82 -7.65 -17.47 3.04
CA LEU A 82 -7.40 -17.16 1.65
C LEU A 82 -5.92 -16.95 1.43
N LYS A 83 -5.37 -17.70 0.47
CA LYS A 83 -3.94 -17.83 0.27
C LYS A 83 -3.51 -17.52 -1.15
N LEU A 84 -2.23 -17.23 -1.32
CA LEU A 84 -1.61 -17.11 -2.62
C LEU A 84 -0.24 -17.79 -2.62
N ASP A 85 0.21 -18.18 -3.80
CA ASP A 85 1.57 -18.64 -4.04
C ASP A 85 2.31 -17.58 -4.85
N LEU A 86 3.46 -17.14 -4.35
CA LEU A 86 4.30 -16.15 -5.00
C LEU A 86 5.59 -16.78 -5.49
N TYR A 87 5.86 -16.62 -6.78
CA TYR A 87 7.02 -17.11 -7.49
C TYR A 87 7.87 -15.91 -7.92
N CYS A 88 9.04 -15.77 -7.30
CA CYS A 88 9.96 -14.69 -7.60
C CYS A 88 11.19 -15.24 -8.36
N PRO A 89 11.65 -14.55 -9.41
CA PRO A 89 12.95 -14.88 -10.00
C PRO A 89 14.06 -14.71 -8.95
N PRO A 90 15.25 -15.30 -9.17
CA PRO A 90 16.40 -15.10 -8.29
C PRO A 90 16.62 -13.60 -8.01
N ARG A 91 16.95 -13.25 -6.76
CA ARG A 91 17.15 -11.84 -6.36
C ARG A 91 18.22 -11.16 -7.22
N GLY A 92 17.78 -10.31 -8.14
CA GLY A 92 18.63 -9.47 -8.98
C GLY A 92 18.79 -8.05 -8.44
N LYS A 93 19.54 -7.20 -9.16
CA LYS A 93 19.70 -5.78 -8.81
C LYS A 93 18.39 -4.99 -8.93
N GLU A 94 17.54 -5.36 -9.88
CA GLU A 94 16.24 -4.74 -10.10
C GLU A 94 15.12 -5.60 -9.52
N ARG A 95 14.04 -4.94 -9.10
CA ARG A 95 12.83 -5.62 -8.65
C ARG A 95 11.91 -5.84 -9.85
N PRO A 96 11.59 -7.10 -10.20
CA PRO A 96 10.73 -7.43 -11.34
C PRO A 96 9.33 -6.86 -11.15
N PRO A 97 8.61 -6.49 -12.24
CA PRO A 97 7.17 -6.30 -12.17
C PRO A 97 6.45 -7.60 -11.76
N LEU A 98 5.23 -7.47 -11.24
CA LEU A 98 4.43 -8.58 -10.76
C LEU A 98 3.26 -8.88 -11.71
N LEU A 99 3.08 -10.16 -12.04
CA LEU A 99 1.90 -10.69 -12.72
C LEU A 99 1.03 -11.43 -11.70
N VAL A 100 -0.21 -11.00 -11.54
CA VAL A 100 -1.21 -11.67 -10.70
C VAL A 100 -2.08 -12.53 -11.60
N TRP A 101 -1.93 -13.84 -11.50
CA TRP A 101 -2.74 -14.82 -12.20
C TRP A 101 -4.01 -15.15 -11.42
N ILE A 102 -5.15 -15.08 -12.10
CA ILE A 102 -6.47 -15.41 -11.59
C ILE A 102 -7.01 -16.58 -12.42
N HIS A 103 -7.22 -17.72 -11.78
CA HIS A 103 -7.65 -18.95 -12.45
C HIS A 103 -9.09 -18.85 -12.98
N GLY A 104 -9.41 -19.74 -13.94
CA GLY A 104 -10.77 -19.92 -14.46
C GLY A 104 -11.62 -20.82 -13.58
N GLY A 105 -12.59 -21.52 -14.17
CA GLY A 105 -13.44 -22.48 -13.43
C GLY A 105 -14.85 -21.97 -13.11
N ALA A 106 -15.38 -21.05 -13.92
CA ALA A 106 -16.77 -20.59 -13.85
C ALA A 106 -17.19 -20.13 -12.43
N TRP A 107 -16.25 -19.55 -11.69
CA TRP A 107 -16.32 -19.20 -10.26
C TRP A 107 -16.69 -20.34 -9.31
N GLN A 108 -16.85 -21.56 -9.79
CA GLN A 108 -17.35 -22.72 -9.05
C GLN A 108 -16.25 -23.75 -8.75
N SER A 109 -15.14 -23.67 -9.47
CA SER A 109 -13.99 -24.55 -9.31
C SER A 109 -12.70 -23.78 -9.61
N GLY A 110 -11.58 -24.48 -9.48
CA GLY A 110 -10.24 -23.97 -9.73
C GLY A 110 -9.50 -23.66 -8.43
N SER A 111 -8.18 -23.48 -8.55
CA SER A 111 -7.32 -23.19 -7.41
C SER A 111 -6.02 -22.51 -7.81
N LYS A 112 -5.27 -21.98 -6.81
CA LYS A 112 -3.96 -21.34 -7.04
C LYS A 112 -2.87 -22.33 -7.48
N GLU A 113 -3.09 -23.62 -7.25
CA GLU A 113 -2.17 -24.70 -7.61
C GLU A 113 -2.23 -25.07 -9.10
N GLU A 114 -3.24 -24.59 -9.84
CA GLU A 114 -3.35 -24.86 -11.27
C GLU A 114 -2.19 -24.21 -12.05
N PRO A 115 -1.66 -24.89 -13.09
CA PRO A 115 -0.63 -24.33 -13.94
C PRO A 115 -1.17 -23.11 -14.70
N SER A 116 -0.32 -22.11 -14.89
CA SER A 116 -0.67 -20.90 -15.62
C SER A 116 0.32 -20.59 -16.74
N PRO A 117 -0.13 -19.91 -17.81
CA PRO A 117 0.78 -19.32 -18.80
C PRO A 117 1.65 -18.20 -18.19
N ALA A 118 1.23 -17.57 -17.08
CA ALA A 118 2.00 -16.51 -16.42
C ALA A 118 3.35 -17.00 -15.88
N LEU A 119 3.43 -18.23 -15.36
CA LEU A 119 4.69 -18.82 -14.90
C LEU A 119 5.73 -18.96 -16.01
N LYS A 120 5.32 -19.05 -17.29
CA LYS A 120 6.26 -19.08 -18.42
C LYS A 120 6.98 -17.74 -18.63
N LEU A 121 6.53 -16.66 -18.00
CA LEU A 121 7.17 -15.34 -18.04
C LEU A 121 8.15 -15.11 -16.88
N LEU A 122 8.26 -16.04 -15.92
CA LEU A 122 9.26 -15.97 -14.84
C LEU A 122 10.72 -15.83 -15.34
N PRO A 123 11.18 -16.63 -16.33
CA PRO A 123 12.53 -16.49 -16.89
C PRO A 123 12.79 -15.13 -17.55
N GLN A 124 11.72 -14.39 -17.87
CA GLN A 124 11.78 -13.12 -18.58
C GLN A 124 11.79 -11.91 -17.63
N GLY A 125 12.00 -12.16 -16.33
CA GLY A 125 12.14 -11.09 -15.33
C GLY A 125 10.82 -10.59 -14.75
N TYR A 126 9.78 -11.43 -14.74
CA TYR A 126 8.54 -11.17 -14.02
C TYR A 126 8.47 -12.00 -12.74
N ALA A 127 7.96 -11.40 -11.66
CA ALA A 127 7.42 -12.17 -10.53
C ALA A 127 5.98 -12.57 -10.86
N VAL A 128 5.51 -13.70 -10.32
CA VAL A 128 4.16 -14.21 -10.59
C VAL A 128 3.49 -14.61 -9.28
N ALA A 129 2.26 -14.16 -9.05
CA ALA A 129 1.43 -14.58 -7.94
C ALA A 129 0.20 -15.33 -8.46
N HIS A 130 -0.06 -16.53 -7.95
CA HIS A 130 -1.31 -17.25 -8.17
C HIS A 130 -2.23 -16.99 -6.98
N VAL A 131 -3.41 -16.44 -7.23
CA VAL A 131 -4.35 -16.02 -6.17
C VAL A 131 -5.52 -16.99 -6.07
N GLN A 132 -5.80 -17.44 -4.85
CA GLN A 132 -7.04 -18.11 -4.50
C GLN A 132 -8.14 -17.08 -4.26
N TYR A 133 -9.38 -17.36 -4.65
CA TYR A 133 -10.57 -16.59 -4.25
C TYR A 133 -11.70 -17.53 -3.82
N ARG A 134 -12.68 -17.05 -3.03
CA ARG A 134 -13.84 -17.86 -2.63
C ARG A 134 -14.69 -18.24 -3.84
N LEU A 135 -15.04 -19.51 -3.97
CA LEU A 135 -15.92 -20.00 -5.02
C LEU A 135 -17.37 -19.58 -4.77
N SER A 136 -18.22 -19.58 -5.80
CA SER A 136 -19.63 -19.14 -5.70
C SER A 136 -20.46 -20.03 -4.76
N SER A 137 -20.03 -21.27 -4.53
CA SER A 137 -20.61 -22.17 -3.53
C SER A 137 -20.22 -21.81 -2.09
N GLN A 138 -19.15 -21.04 -1.91
CA GLN A 138 -18.66 -20.58 -0.60
C GLN A 138 -19.19 -19.18 -0.27
N ALA A 139 -19.23 -18.27 -1.25
CA ALA A 139 -19.74 -16.93 -1.07
C ALA A 139 -20.29 -16.36 -2.39
N LEU A 140 -21.38 -15.60 -2.32
CA LEU A 140 -21.95 -14.92 -3.47
C LEU A 140 -21.15 -13.65 -3.83
N TRP A 141 -21.35 -13.14 -5.04
CA TRP A 141 -20.85 -11.83 -5.47
C TRP A 141 -21.22 -10.73 -4.45
N PRO A 142 -20.28 -9.83 -4.06
CA PRO A 142 -18.98 -9.53 -4.69
C PRO A 142 -17.74 -10.23 -4.09
N ALA A 143 -17.90 -11.29 -3.29
CA ALA A 143 -16.81 -11.92 -2.53
C ALA A 143 -15.55 -12.25 -3.35
N GLN A 144 -15.72 -12.84 -4.54
CA GLN A 144 -14.64 -13.22 -5.45
C GLN A 144 -13.76 -12.03 -5.80
N MET A 145 -14.40 -10.87 -6.02
CA MET A 145 -13.68 -9.67 -6.40
C MET A 145 -12.99 -9.01 -5.23
N GLU A 146 -13.64 -8.99 -4.07
CA GLU A 146 -13.05 -8.51 -2.83
C GLU A 146 -11.80 -9.29 -2.46
N ASP A 147 -11.84 -10.61 -2.64
CA ASP A 147 -10.73 -11.52 -2.38
C ASP A 147 -9.52 -11.21 -3.28
N CYS A 148 -9.75 -11.07 -4.59
CA CYS A 148 -8.68 -10.71 -5.53
C CYS A 148 -8.11 -9.30 -5.26
N ALA A 149 -8.97 -8.35 -4.90
CA ALA A 149 -8.55 -6.98 -4.55
C ALA A 149 -7.72 -6.95 -3.26
N ALA A 150 -8.12 -7.74 -2.24
CA ALA A 150 -7.37 -7.91 -1.00
C ALA A 150 -6.00 -8.55 -1.26
N ALA A 151 -5.92 -9.56 -2.14
CA ALA A 151 -4.65 -10.16 -2.54
C ALA A 151 -3.71 -9.13 -3.19
N ILE A 152 -4.22 -8.24 -4.06
CA ILE A 152 -3.42 -7.16 -4.64
C ILE A 152 -2.93 -6.18 -3.56
N GLY A 153 -3.78 -5.81 -2.61
CA GLY A 153 -3.40 -4.96 -1.47
C GLY A 153 -2.26 -5.58 -0.67
N TYR A 154 -2.39 -6.85 -0.31
CA TYR A 154 -1.37 -7.61 0.40
C TYR A 154 -0.04 -7.67 -0.35
N LEU A 155 -0.07 -7.98 -1.64
CA LEU A 155 1.14 -8.02 -2.48
C LEU A 155 1.79 -6.63 -2.57
N ARG A 156 0.99 -5.57 -2.70
CA ARG A 156 1.50 -4.19 -2.77
C ARG A 156 2.22 -3.76 -1.48
N GLU A 157 1.73 -4.17 -0.33
CA GLU A 157 2.35 -3.87 0.97
C GLU A 157 3.69 -4.60 1.16
N ARG A 158 3.84 -5.78 0.55
CA ARG A 158 4.99 -6.69 0.77
C ARG A 158 5.96 -6.78 -0.42
N GLY A 159 5.79 -6.01 -1.48
CA GLY A 159 6.66 -6.09 -2.67
C GLY A 159 8.15 -5.86 -2.37
N ARG A 160 8.49 -5.00 -1.41
CA ARG A 160 9.88 -4.84 -0.94
C ARG A 160 10.43 -6.08 -0.24
N GLU A 161 9.60 -6.70 0.59
CA GLU A 161 9.97 -7.90 1.34
C GLU A 161 10.27 -9.07 0.40
N PHE A 162 9.40 -9.28 -0.58
CA PHE A 162 9.51 -10.36 -1.56
C PHE A 162 10.31 -9.99 -2.81
N HIS A 163 10.91 -8.80 -2.83
CA HIS A 163 11.78 -8.32 -3.91
C HIS A 163 11.12 -8.25 -5.29
N PHE A 164 9.89 -7.74 -5.39
CA PHE A 164 9.26 -7.31 -6.65
C PHE A 164 8.85 -5.83 -6.59
N ASP A 165 8.50 -5.25 -7.73
CA ASP A 165 8.10 -3.85 -7.82
C ASP A 165 6.60 -3.70 -7.55
N GLU A 166 6.27 -3.19 -6.36
CA GLU A 166 4.90 -3.00 -5.89
C GLU A 166 4.11 -1.96 -6.70
N GLN A 167 4.76 -1.22 -7.60
CA GLN A 167 4.14 -0.23 -8.46
C GLN A 167 3.87 -0.73 -9.89
N ARG A 168 4.39 -1.91 -10.26
CA ARG A 168 4.24 -2.49 -11.60
C ARG A 168 3.50 -3.82 -11.50
N ILE A 169 2.19 -3.75 -11.29
CA ILE A 169 1.34 -4.94 -11.13
C ILE A 169 0.39 -5.06 -12.33
N ALA A 170 0.45 -6.18 -13.04
CA ALA A 170 -0.60 -6.56 -13.99
C ALA A 170 -1.46 -7.69 -13.42
N VAL A 171 -2.74 -7.68 -13.78
CA VAL A 171 -3.66 -8.79 -13.53
C VAL A 171 -3.94 -9.52 -14.83
N TRP A 172 -3.97 -10.85 -14.75
CA TRP A 172 -4.20 -11.72 -15.88
C TRP A 172 -5.06 -12.89 -15.45
N GLY A 173 -6.14 -13.18 -16.18
CA GLY A 173 -6.88 -14.40 -15.97
C GLY A 173 -7.56 -14.91 -17.22
N SER A 174 -8.13 -16.11 -17.11
CA SER A 174 -8.88 -16.79 -18.16
C SER A 174 -10.32 -17.07 -17.74
N SER A 175 -11.28 -16.91 -18.65
CA SER A 175 -12.70 -17.20 -18.40
C SER A 175 -13.20 -16.42 -17.16
N ALA A 176 -13.71 -17.10 -16.12
CA ALA A 176 -14.05 -16.48 -14.84
C ALA A 176 -12.92 -15.61 -14.24
N GLY A 177 -11.65 -15.99 -14.40
CA GLY A 177 -10.51 -15.18 -13.98
C GLY A 177 -10.26 -13.96 -14.88
N GLY A 178 -10.56 -14.08 -16.17
CA GLY A 178 -10.54 -12.96 -17.13
C GLY A 178 -11.58 -11.91 -16.78
N HIS A 179 -12.78 -12.34 -16.41
CA HIS A 179 -13.84 -11.50 -15.82
C HIS A 179 -13.34 -10.75 -14.58
N LEU A 180 -12.73 -11.44 -13.61
CA LEU A 180 -12.21 -10.80 -12.39
C LEU A 180 -11.06 -9.83 -12.71
N ALA A 181 -10.17 -10.15 -13.66
CA ALA A 181 -9.12 -9.26 -14.12
C ALA A 181 -9.71 -7.98 -14.77
N ALA A 182 -10.71 -8.11 -15.63
CA ALA A 182 -11.42 -6.98 -16.23
C ALA A 182 -12.13 -6.13 -15.19
N MET A 183 -12.76 -6.75 -14.18
CA MET A 183 -13.37 -6.07 -13.05
C MET A 183 -12.35 -5.25 -12.24
N LEU A 184 -11.15 -5.79 -11.98
CA LEU A 184 -10.08 -5.05 -11.27
C LEU A 184 -9.59 -3.84 -12.06
N GLY A 185 -9.49 -3.97 -13.38
CA GLY A 185 -9.19 -2.85 -14.27
C GLY A 185 -10.28 -1.77 -14.22
N ALA A 186 -11.54 -2.17 -14.30
CA ALA A 186 -12.68 -1.26 -14.24
C ALA A 186 -12.77 -0.55 -12.88
N ARG A 187 -12.56 -1.27 -11.77
CA ARG A 187 -12.53 -0.68 -10.42
C ARG A 187 -11.33 0.24 -10.21
N THR A 188 -10.18 -0.08 -10.82
CA THR A 188 -9.03 0.82 -10.84
C THR A 188 -9.36 2.14 -11.53
N ALA A 189 -10.04 2.10 -12.68
CA ALA A 189 -10.47 3.30 -13.38
C ALA A 189 -11.41 4.17 -12.53
N LEU A 190 -12.38 3.56 -11.83
CA LEU A 190 -13.28 4.27 -10.92
C LEU A 190 -12.52 4.92 -9.74
N ALA A 191 -11.60 4.18 -9.13
CA ALA A 191 -10.79 4.70 -8.03
C ALA A 191 -9.94 5.91 -8.47
N LEU A 192 -9.31 5.83 -9.66
CA LEU A 192 -8.55 6.94 -10.25
C LEU A 192 -9.44 8.12 -10.68
N SER A 193 -10.74 7.87 -10.89
CA SER A 193 -11.74 8.90 -11.17
C SER A 193 -12.30 9.59 -9.91
N ALA A 194 -11.88 9.16 -8.71
CA ALA A 194 -12.43 9.60 -7.42
C ALA A 194 -13.95 9.39 -7.30
N ASP A 195 -14.48 8.32 -7.90
CA ASP A 195 -15.90 7.99 -7.86
C ASP A 195 -16.33 7.59 -6.43
N PRO A 196 -17.40 8.17 -5.84
CA PRO A 196 -17.90 7.82 -4.50
C PRO A 196 -18.34 6.36 -4.34
N GLN A 197 -18.67 5.68 -5.44
CA GLN A 197 -19.05 4.27 -5.49
C GLN A 197 -17.85 3.34 -5.74
N ALA A 198 -16.62 3.88 -5.79
CA ALA A 198 -15.41 3.08 -5.76
C ALA A 198 -15.25 2.47 -4.36
N PRO A 199 -15.42 1.15 -4.17
CA PRO A 199 -15.20 0.55 -2.88
C PRO A 199 -13.70 0.31 -2.69
N PHE A 200 -13.32 0.22 -1.42
CA PHE A 200 -12.12 -0.40 -0.85
C PHE A 200 -11.00 0.48 -0.32
N LYS A 201 -10.35 -0.11 0.68
CA LYS A 201 -9.21 0.41 1.44
C LYS A 201 -8.08 0.84 0.49
N PRO A 202 -7.31 1.90 0.84
CA PRO A 202 -6.14 2.30 0.06
C PRO A 202 -5.25 1.11 -0.29
N GLY A 203 -4.98 0.88 -1.59
CA GLY A 203 -4.08 -0.19 -2.07
C GLY A 203 -4.76 -1.43 -2.67
N TRP A 204 -6.09 -1.59 -2.54
CA TRP A 204 -6.85 -2.74 -3.07
C TRP A 204 -7.15 -2.64 -4.58
N THR A 205 -6.85 -1.51 -5.21
CA THR A 205 -6.98 -1.23 -6.64
C THR A 205 -5.70 -0.56 -7.17
N GLY A 206 -5.66 -0.15 -8.44
CA GLY A 206 -4.52 0.56 -9.00
C GLY A 206 -3.53 -0.35 -9.72
N VAL A 207 -4.02 -1.33 -10.49
CA VAL A 207 -3.21 -2.18 -11.38
C VAL A 207 -2.76 -1.38 -12.61
N GLN A 208 -1.64 -1.77 -13.21
CA GLN A 208 -0.99 -1.05 -14.30
C GLN A 208 -1.28 -1.64 -15.68
N ALA A 209 -1.77 -2.88 -15.76
CA ALA A 209 -2.23 -3.49 -17.00
C ALA A 209 -3.19 -4.65 -16.71
N VAL A 210 -4.06 -4.95 -17.67
CA VAL A 210 -5.04 -6.03 -17.58
C VAL A 210 -4.90 -6.94 -18.80
N VAL A 211 -4.84 -8.24 -18.56
CA VAL A 211 -4.93 -9.27 -19.61
C VAL A 211 -6.19 -10.10 -19.35
N ASP A 212 -7.16 -9.96 -20.24
CA ASP A 212 -8.41 -10.72 -20.24
C ASP A 212 -8.37 -11.77 -21.34
N TRP A 213 -8.34 -13.05 -20.94
CA TRP A 213 -8.56 -14.16 -21.85
C TRP A 213 -10.01 -14.63 -21.74
N PHE A 214 -10.81 -14.30 -22.76
CA PHE A 214 -12.19 -14.75 -22.97
C PHE A 214 -13.08 -14.68 -21.72
N GLY A 215 -12.98 -13.58 -20.96
CA GLY A 215 -13.83 -13.32 -19.80
C GLY A 215 -15.27 -12.95 -20.16
N PRO A 216 -16.27 -13.41 -19.38
CA PRO A 216 -17.62 -12.84 -19.40
C PRO A 216 -17.61 -11.37 -18.97
N THR A 217 -18.40 -10.51 -19.63
CA THR A 217 -18.33 -9.04 -19.44
C THR A 217 -19.69 -8.36 -19.33
N ASP A 218 -20.73 -8.96 -19.90
CA ASP A 218 -22.13 -8.62 -19.73
C ASP A 218 -23.01 -9.88 -19.73
N PHE A 219 -23.37 -10.32 -18.53
CA PHE A 219 -24.13 -11.55 -18.31
C PHE A 219 -25.49 -11.56 -19.01
N LEU A 220 -26.20 -10.41 -19.07
CA LEU A 220 -27.52 -10.31 -19.71
C LEU A 220 -27.45 -10.42 -21.25
N GLN A 221 -26.25 -10.30 -21.82
CA GLN A 221 -26.02 -10.36 -23.27
C GLN A 221 -25.47 -11.71 -23.73
N MET A 222 -25.12 -12.63 -22.80
CA MET A 222 -24.46 -13.89 -23.15
C MET A 222 -25.37 -14.78 -24.01
N ASP A 223 -26.65 -14.90 -23.69
CA ASP A 223 -27.58 -15.74 -24.47
C ASP A 223 -27.91 -15.18 -25.87
N LYS A 224 -27.50 -13.94 -26.19
CA LYS A 224 -27.82 -13.32 -27.49
C LYS A 224 -26.91 -13.75 -28.63
N ALA A 225 -25.73 -14.31 -28.33
CA ALA A 225 -24.70 -14.60 -29.32
C ALA A 225 -24.49 -16.11 -29.58
N GLY A 226 -25.36 -16.97 -29.04
CA GLY A 226 -25.26 -18.43 -29.12
C GLY A 226 -24.19 -18.98 -28.18
N SER A 227 -24.58 -19.92 -27.33
CA SER A 227 -23.70 -20.61 -26.38
C SER A 227 -24.16 -22.06 -26.22
N SER A 228 -23.24 -22.92 -25.80
CA SER A 228 -23.48 -24.31 -25.43
C SER A 228 -24.27 -24.44 -24.12
N ILE A 229 -24.37 -23.37 -23.33
CA ILE A 229 -25.20 -23.30 -22.12
C ILE A 229 -26.18 -22.13 -22.19
N ARG A 230 -27.22 -22.17 -21.36
CA ARG A 230 -28.13 -21.04 -21.15
C ARG A 230 -27.65 -20.23 -19.96
N HIS A 231 -27.04 -19.09 -20.20
CA HIS A 231 -26.46 -18.25 -19.15
C HIS A 231 -27.52 -17.58 -18.28
N ASN A 232 -28.72 -17.26 -18.79
CA ASN A 232 -29.79 -16.73 -17.95
C ASN A 232 -30.48 -17.76 -17.04
N ALA A 233 -30.19 -19.06 -17.21
CA ALA A 233 -30.84 -20.09 -16.41
C ALA A 233 -30.41 -20.01 -14.94
N ALA A 234 -31.31 -20.31 -14.00
CA ALA A 234 -31.05 -20.20 -12.56
C ALA A 234 -29.89 -21.09 -12.07
N ASP A 235 -29.56 -22.14 -12.81
CA ASP A 235 -28.48 -23.07 -12.53
C ASP A 235 -27.17 -22.75 -13.27
N SER A 236 -27.12 -21.67 -14.05
CA SER A 236 -25.91 -21.22 -14.74
C SER A 236 -24.82 -20.77 -13.76
N PRO A 237 -23.54 -20.76 -14.19
CA PRO A 237 -22.46 -20.25 -13.37
C PRO A 237 -22.65 -18.82 -12.88
N GLU A 238 -23.11 -17.95 -13.77
CA GLU A 238 -23.32 -16.54 -13.50
C GLU A 238 -24.48 -16.36 -12.51
N SER A 239 -25.58 -17.12 -12.66
CA SER A 239 -26.69 -17.12 -11.72
C SER A 239 -26.28 -17.59 -10.33
N ARG A 240 -25.44 -18.63 -10.24
CA ARG A 240 -24.90 -19.11 -8.96
C ARG A 240 -23.97 -18.08 -8.32
N LEU A 241 -23.18 -17.38 -9.11
CA LEU A 241 -22.31 -16.30 -8.64
C LEU A 241 -23.12 -15.17 -7.99
N ILE A 242 -24.19 -14.71 -8.64
CA ILE A 242 -25.02 -13.61 -8.13
C ILE A 242 -26.16 -14.09 -7.22
N GLY A 243 -26.31 -15.38 -6.95
CA GLY A 243 -27.30 -15.94 -6.03
C GLY A 243 -28.74 -16.01 -6.56
N GLY A 244 -28.95 -16.10 -7.87
CA GLY A 244 -30.26 -16.28 -8.50
C GLY A 244 -30.21 -16.07 -10.01
N ALA A 245 -31.32 -16.32 -10.71
CA ALA A 245 -31.39 -16.15 -12.15
C ALA A 245 -31.09 -14.71 -12.56
N ILE A 246 -30.16 -14.52 -13.50
CA ILE A 246 -29.66 -13.21 -13.93
C ILE A 246 -30.78 -12.20 -14.28
N PRO A 247 -31.82 -12.57 -15.06
CA PRO A 247 -32.90 -11.63 -15.40
C PRO A 247 -33.69 -11.13 -14.18
N ASP A 248 -33.74 -11.92 -13.11
CA ASP A 248 -34.50 -11.59 -11.88
C ASP A 248 -33.67 -10.70 -10.92
N HIS A 249 -32.37 -10.54 -11.17
CA HIS A 249 -31.45 -9.77 -10.33
C HIS A 249 -30.61 -8.76 -11.14
N PRO A 250 -31.23 -7.81 -11.86
CA PRO A 250 -30.52 -6.91 -12.76
C PRO A 250 -29.48 -6.03 -12.07
N ASP A 251 -29.74 -5.57 -10.83
CA ASP A 251 -28.81 -4.72 -10.09
C ASP A 251 -27.54 -5.47 -9.65
N ARG A 252 -27.69 -6.70 -9.14
CA ARG A 252 -26.55 -7.55 -8.75
C ARG A 252 -25.76 -7.97 -9.99
N THR A 253 -26.46 -8.25 -11.08
CA THR A 253 -25.86 -8.55 -12.38
C THR A 253 -25.03 -7.38 -12.89
N ALA A 254 -25.60 -6.16 -12.88
CA ALA A 254 -24.88 -4.97 -13.31
C ALA A 254 -23.63 -4.73 -12.45
N GLN A 255 -23.71 -4.96 -11.14
CA GLN A 255 -22.53 -4.88 -10.26
C GLN A 255 -21.44 -5.90 -10.60
N ALA A 256 -21.82 -7.07 -11.12
CA ALA A 256 -20.89 -8.10 -11.57
C ALA A 256 -20.33 -7.85 -12.99
N ASN A 257 -20.91 -6.95 -13.78
CA ASN A 257 -20.46 -6.68 -15.13
C ASN A 257 -19.34 -5.62 -15.17
N PRO A 258 -18.13 -5.90 -15.69
CA PRO A 258 -17.07 -4.90 -15.81
C PRO A 258 -17.47 -3.70 -16.67
N ILE A 259 -18.27 -3.91 -17.72
CA ILE A 259 -18.72 -2.81 -18.60
C ILE A 259 -19.60 -1.78 -17.88
N HIS A 260 -20.31 -2.21 -16.83
CA HIS A 260 -21.14 -1.32 -16.02
C HIS A 260 -20.28 -0.28 -15.30
N HIS A 261 -19.15 -0.71 -14.75
CA HIS A 261 -18.19 0.15 -14.05
C HIS A 261 -17.41 1.02 -15.03
N LEU A 262 -17.00 0.46 -16.18
CA LEU A 262 -16.30 1.23 -17.22
C LEU A 262 -17.17 2.35 -17.79
N SER A 263 -18.50 2.21 -17.83
CA SER A 263 -19.38 3.27 -18.33
C SER A 263 -19.38 4.55 -17.47
N ARG A 264 -18.91 4.47 -16.22
CA ARG A 264 -18.90 5.57 -15.23
C ARG A 264 -17.53 6.21 -15.02
N ARG A 265 -16.50 5.67 -15.66
CA ARG A 265 -15.13 6.17 -15.52
C ARG A 265 -14.96 7.58 -16.08
N LYS A 266 -13.93 8.28 -15.61
CA LYS A 266 -13.36 9.41 -16.34
C LYS A 266 -12.43 8.89 -17.47
N PRO A 267 -12.51 9.43 -18.70
CA PRO A 267 -11.60 9.05 -19.79
C PRO A 267 -10.12 9.18 -19.39
N GLY A 268 -9.28 8.24 -19.85
CA GLY A 268 -7.84 8.24 -19.57
C GLY A 268 -7.46 7.74 -18.19
N THR A 269 -8.42 7.23 -17.39
CA THR A 269 -8.15 6.60 -16.09
C THR A 269 -8.08 5.08 -16.15
N VAL A 270 -8.31 4.47 -17.32
CA VAL A 270 -8.28 3.02 -17.48
C VAL A 270 -6.84 2.55 -17.68
N PRO A 271 -6.37 1.53 -16.93
CA PRO A 271 -5.09 0.92 -17.23
C PRO A 271 -5.13 0.27 -18.63
N PRO A 272 -4.03 0.11 -19.35
CA PRO A 272 -4.01 -0.61 -20.62
C PRO A 272 -4.64 -2.01 -20.53
N PHE A 273 -5.48 -2.36 -21.50
CA PHE A 273 -6.09 -3.69 -21.63
C PHE A 273 -5.52 -4.47 -22.82
N LEU A 274 -5.28 -5.76 -22.61
CA LEU A 274 -5.19 -6.77 -23.66
C LEU A 274 -6.38 -7.71 -23.52
N ILE A 275 -7.19 -7.81 -24.56
CA ILE A 275 -8.32 -8.74 -24.63
C ILE A 275 -8.02 -9.76 -25.73
N MET A 276 -8.05 -11.05 -25.40
CA MET A 276 -7.88 -12.14 -26.36
C MET A 276 -9.05 -13.11 -26.26
N HIS A 277 -9.62 -13.50 -27.39
CA HIS A 277 -10.79 -14.39 -27.40
C HIS A 277 -10.85 -15.21 -28.69
N GLY A 278 -11.10 -16.52 -28.56
CA GLY A 278 -11.31 -17.41 -29.70
C GLY A 278 -12.61 -17.11 -30.44
N THR A 279 -12.56 -17.01 -31.77
CA THR A 279 -13.75 -16.66 -32.58
C THR A 279 -14.79 -17.78 -32.65
N LYS A 280 -14.46 -18.98 -32.18
CA LYS A 280 -15.34 -20.16 -32.10
C LYS A 280 -15.58 -20.62 -30.67
N ASP A 281 -15.40 -19.73 -29.69
CA ASP A 281 -15.75 -20.01 -28.30
C ASP A 281 -17.27 -20.18 -28.17
N ASN A 282 -17.68 -21.42 -27.88
CA ASN A 282 -19.07 -21.80 -27.72
C ASN A 282 -19.47 -21.86 -26.23
N LEU A 283 -18.60 -21.47 -25.30
CA LEU A 283 -18.90 -21.46 -23.86
C LEU A 283 -19.06 -20.02 -23.36
N VAL A 284 -18.07 -19.17 -23.60
CA VAL A 284 -18.21 -17.73 -23.41
C VAL A 284 -18.30 -17.13 -24.81
N PRO A 285 -19.45 -16.58 -25.23
CA PRO A 285 -19.58 -16.09 -26.58
C PRO A 285 -18.56 -14.99 -26.88
N PHE A 286 -17.90 -15.07 -28.04
CA PHE A 286 -16.92 -14.07 -28.51
C PHE A 286 -17.43 -12.61 -28.41
N HIS A 287 -18.73 -12.43 -28.61
CA HIS A 287 -19.47 -11.18 -28.44
C HIS A 287 -19.19 -10.48 -27.09
N GLN A 288 -18.90 -11.21 -26.01
CA GLN A 288 -18.54 -10.63 -24.72
C GLN A 288 -17.29 -9.74 -24.82
N SER A 289 -16.23 -10.24 -25.46
CA SER A 289 -15.02 -9.44 -25.65
C SER A 289 -15.22 -8.28 -26.64
N GLU A 290 -16.16 -8.40 -27.58
CA GLU A 290 -16.56 -7.27 -28.43
C GLU A 290 -17.25 -6.16 -27.64
N LEU A 291 -18.16 -6.52 -26.73
CA LEU A 291 -18.81 -5.56 -25.83
C LEU A 291 -17.77 -4.84 -24.94
N LEU A 292 -16.79 -5.58 -24.41
CA LEU A 292 -15.73 -4.97 -23.60
C LEU A 292 -14.81 -4.06 -24.43
N ARG A 293 -14.41 -4.48 -25.64
CA ARG A 293 -13.69 -3.63 -26.60
C ARG A 293 -14.43 -2.32 -26.82
N ASP A 294 -15.74 -2.38 -27.07
CA ASP A 294 -16.54 -1.20 -27.34
C ASP A 294 -16.70 -0.31 -26.10
N ALA A 295 -16.81 -0.89 -24.90
CA ALA A 295 -16.82 -0.13 -23.64
C ALA A 295 -15.49 0.60 -23.37
N LEU A 296 -14.37 0.06 -23.86
CA LEU A 296 -13.01 0.60 -23.71
C LEU A 296 -12.59 1.54 -24.85
N ARG A 297 -13.50 1.90 -25.75
CA ARG A 297 -13.22 2.83 -26.84
C ARG A 297 -12.62 4.14 -26.33
N GLY A 298 -11.51 4.56 -26.93
CA GLY A 298 -10.77 5.78 -26.57
C GLY A 298 -9.72 5.58 -25.47
N GLU A 299 -9.62 4.38 -24.89
CA GLU A 299 -8.57 4.00 -23.94
C GLU A 299 -7.45 3.20 -24.64
N GLU A 300 -6.36 2.95 -23.93
CA GLU A 300 -5.29 2.09 -24.43
C GLU A 300 -5.72 0.61 -24.44
N LEU A 301 -5.99 0.07 -25.62
CA LEU A 301 -6.52 -1.29 -25.80
C LEU A 301 -5.80 -2.04 -26.92
N THR A 302 -5.42 -3.29 -26.65
CA THR A 302 -5.08 -4.30 -27.65
C THR A 302 -6.19 -5.36 -27.67
N PHE A 303 -6.90 -5.53 -28.78
CA PHE A 303 -7.93 -6.54 -28.93
C PHE A 303 -7.51 -7.56 -29.99
N VAL A 304 -7.48 -8.85 -29.62
CA VAL A 304 -6.95 -9.93 -30.46
C VAL A 304 -7.98 -11.05 -30.56
N PRO A 305 -8.83 -11.02 -31.61
CA PRO A 305 -9.58 -12.20 -32.03
C PRO A 305 -8.59 -13.29 -32.41
N VAL A 306 -8.76 -14.50 -31.88
CA VAL A 306 -7.95 -15.67 -32.24
C VAL A 306 -8.78 -16.54 -33.19
N PRO A 307 -8.53 -16.49 -34.51
CA PRO A 307 -9.34 -17.20 -35.49
C PRO A 307 -9.39 -18.69 -35.19
N GLU A 308 -10.57 -19.29 -35.37
CA GLU A 308 -10.84 -20.72 -35.23
C GLU A 308 -10.66 -21.30 -33.80
N ALA A 309 -10.10 -20.55 -32.85
CA ALA A 309 -9.93 -21.01 -31.47
C ALA A 309 -11.28 -21.03 -30.71
N GLY A 310 -11.40 -21.99 -29.80
CA GLY A 310 -12.54 -22.14 -28.88
C GLY A 310 -12.25 -21.53 -27.50
N HIS A 311 -12.76 -22.18 -26.43
CA HIS A 311 -12.58 -21.75 -25.03
C HIS A 311 -11.19 -22.12 -24.48
N GLY A 312 -10.15 -21.50 -25.04
CA GLY A 312 -8.75 -21.78 -24.74
C GLY A 312 -7.87 -21.60 -25.97
N PHE A 313 -6.57 -21.47 -25.74
CA PHE A 313 -5.61 -21.25 -26.82
C PHE A 313 -4.58 -22.37 -26.93
N GLN A 314 -4.08 -22.59 -28.14
CA GLN A 314 -3.00 -23.53 -28.46
C GLN A 314 -1.81 -22.79 -29.05
N GLY A 315 -0.63 -23.39 -28.97
CA GLY A 315 0.61 -22.81 -29.47
C GLY A 315 1.15 -21.67 -28.60
N ASP A 316 2.25 -21.07 -29.06
CA ASP A 316 2.99 -20.05 -28.30
C ASP A 316 2.60 -18.62 -28.66
N GLU A 317 1.98 -18.40 -29.83
CA GLU A 317 1.56 -17.07 -30.30
C GLU A 317 0.69 -16.28 -29.30
N PRO A 318 -0.29 -16.88 -28.59
CA PRO A 318 -1.04 -16.17 -27.56
C PRO A 318 -0.15 -15.65 -26.43
N LEU A 319 0.81 -16.47 -25.99
CA LEU A 319 1.75 -16.08 -24.93
C LEU A 319 2.71 -14.98 -25.42
N GLU A 320 3.18 -15.06 -26.65
CA GLU A 320 4.03 -14.02 -27.25
C GLU A 320 3.30 -12.68 -27.39
N THR A 321 2.00 -12.73 -27.70
CA THR A 321 1.14 -11.54 -27.73
C THR A 321 1.02 -10.91 -26.34
N VAL A 322 0.76 -11.72 -25.31
CA VAL A 322 0.72 -11.26 -23.91
C VAL A 322 2.08 -10.68 -23.50
N ARG A 323 3.19 -11.35 -23.83
CA ARG A 323 4.54 -10.89 -23.55
C ARG A 323 4.82 -9.53 -24.19
N GLY A 324 4.49 -9.36 -25.47
CA GLY A 324 4.68 -8.09 -26.18
C GLY A 324 3.88 -6.95 -25.55
N PHE A 325 2.64 -7.22 -25.15
CA PHE A 325 1.81 -6.26 -24.42
C PHE A 325 2.41 -5.89 -23.06
N LEU A 326 2.76 -6.88 -22.23
CA LEU A 326 3.36 -6.67 -20.90
C LEU A 326 4.71 -5.97 -20.96
N ALA A 327 5.50 -6.21 -22.01
CA ALA A 327 6.75 -5.49 -22.21
C ALA A 327 6.50 -3.99 -22.44
N ARG A 328 5.54 -3.63 -23.30
CA ARG A 328 5.19 -2.22 -23.55
C ARG A 328 4.54 -1.53 -22.35
N THR A 329 3.83 -2.26 -21.49
CA THR A 329 3.08 -1.67 -20.38
C THR A 329 3.86 -1.65 -19.06
N LEU A 330 4.72 -2.65 -18.80
CA LEU A 330 5.43 -2.81 -17.52
C LEU A 330 6.96 -2.68 -17.61
N LEU A 331 7.54 -2.85 -18.80
CA LEU A 331 8.99 -2.81 -19.00
C LEU A 331 9.46 -1.62 -19.84
N ASP A 332 8.55 -0.90 -20.52
CA ASP A 332 8.88 0.28 -21.30
C ASP A 332 9.55 1.34 -20.41
N PRO A 333 10.84 1.67 -20.65
CA PRO A 333 11.55 2.69 -19.86
C PRO A 333 10.95 4.09 -19.95
N ASN A 334 10.12 4.40 -20.95
CA ASN A 334 9.44 5.70 -21.00
C ASN A 334 8.27 5.76 -20.02
N ARG A 335 7.59 4.63 -19.79
CA ARG A 335 6.54 4.49 -18.77
C ARG A 335 7.13 4.22 -17.38
N TRP A 336 8.22 3.48 -17.35
CA TRP A 336 8.93 3.02 -16.17
C TRP A 336 10.42 3.30 -16.29
N PRO A 337 10.84 4.58 -16.25
CA PRO A 337 12.25 4.94 -16.36
C PRO A 337 13.07 4.10 -15.41
N SER A 338 14.05 3.36 -15.99
CA SER A 338 14.85 2.41 -15.26
C SER A 338 15.40 3.12 -14.04
N ARG A 339 15.20 2.53 -12.87
CA ARG A 339 15.65 3.10 -11.61
C ARG A 339 17.15 2.88 -11.51
N SER A 340 17.93 3.51 -12.38
CA SER A 340 19.36 3.68 -12.21
C SER A 340 19.57 4.40 -10.88
N ARG A 341 19.92 3.63 -9.85
CA ARG A 341 20.09 4.05 -8.45
C ARG A 341 18.83 4.70 -7.84
N GLY A 342 18.00 3.88 -7.21
CA GLY A 342 17.25 4.30 -6.03
C GLY A 342 16.24 5.43 -6.23
N ALA A 343 15.25 5.27 -7.11
CA ALA A 343 14.00 5.99 -6.90
C ALA A 343 13.20 5.23 -5.82
N ALA A 344 13.32 5.68 -4.58
CA ALA A 344 12.29 5.50 -3.57
C ALA A 344 10.95 6.05 -4.11
N ARG A 345 9.85 5.90 -3.36
CA ARG A 345 8.69 6.82 -3.51
C ARG A 345 9.23 8.25 -3.75
N PRO A 346 8.55 9.15 -4.50
CA PRO A 346 8.94 10.55 -4.47
C PRO A 346 9.13 10.90 -3.00
N TYR A 347 10.35 11.28 -2.63
CA TYR A 347 10.66 11.55 -1.24
C TYR A 347 9.76 12.70 -0.84
N GLY A 348 8.65 12.37 -0.17
CA GLY A 348 7.85 13.32 0.55
C GLY A 348 8.64 13.57 1.82
N ILE A 349 9.15 14.79 1.98
CA ILE A 349 9.86 15.20 3.20
C ILE A 349 9.03 14.93 4.47
N PHE A 350 7.70 14.92 4.33
CA PHE A 350 6.73 14.59 5.39
C PHE A 350 6.19 13.15 5.35
N SER A 351 6.79 12.26 4.55
CA SER A 351 6.39 10.86 4.49
C SER A 351 6.73 10.13 5.79
N LYS A 352 5.86 9.24 6.27
CA LYS A 352 6.07 8.48 7.53
C LYS A 352 7.43 7.80 7.63
N SER A 353 8.00 7.34 6.51
CA SER A 353 9.34 6.73 6.46
C SER A 353 10.50 7.70 6.72
N ASN A 354 10.27 9.01 6.65
CA ASN A 354 11.24 10.07 6.95
C ASN A 354 10.97 10.76 8.29
N LEU A 355 9.87 10.43 8.97
CA LEU A 355 9.52 11.02 10.25
C LEU A 355 10.23 10.27 11.38
N ALA A 356 10.81 11.02 12.31
CA ALA A 356 11.33 10.53 13.57
C ALA A 356 10.41 10.92 14.72
N ALA A 357 10.08 10.00 15.62
CA ALA A 357 9.51 10.40 16.90
C ALA A 357 10.60 11.10 17.71
N TRP A 358 10.30 12.26 18.29
CA TRP A 358 11.29 13.06 19.02
C TRP A 358 10.73 13.55 20.36
N CYS A 359 11.58 13.49 21.37
CA CYS A 359 11.35 14.04 22.70
C CYS A 359 10.20 13.33 23.47
N ILE A 360 10.12 12.00 23.31
CA ILE A 360 9.02 11.19 23.83
C ILE A 360 9.39 10.40 25.08
N VAL A 361 10.65 10.32 25.49
CA VAL A 361 11.05 9.38 26.55
C VAL A 361 10.74 9.93 27.96
N PRO A 362 11.32 11.06 28.38
CA PRO A 362 11.02 11.64 29.70
C PRO A 362 9.67 12.36 29.76
N PHE A 363 9.06 12.67 28.60
CA PHE A 363 7.80 13.41 28.50
C PHE A 363 6.58 12.53 28.21
N ASP A 364 6.72 11.19 28.26
CA ASP A 364 5.57 10.30 28.16
C ASP A 364 4.86 10.18 29.51
N ALA A 365 3.65 10.74 29.61
CA ALA A 365 2.83 10.64 30.82
C ALA A 365 2.57 9.19 31.27
N ARG A 366 2.58 8.24 30.32
CA ARG A 366 2.40 6.81 30.60
C ARG A 366 3.67 6.14 31.13
N LYS A 367 4.82 6.81 31.04
CA LYS A 367 6.13 6.29 31.43
C LYS A 367 6.42 4.91 30.82
N ARG A 368 6.05 4.71 29.55
CA ARG A 368 6.25 3.43 28.85
C ARG A 368 7.71 3.00 28.96
N GLY A 369 7.94 1.71 29.16
CA GLY A 369 9.27 1.11 29.12
C GLY A 369 9.79 0.92 27.68
N PRO A 370 11.04 0.44 27.50
CA PRO A 370 11.64 0.26 26.18
C PRO A 370 10.82 -0.59 25.19
N GLU A 371 10.30 -1.74 25.63
CA GLU A 371 9.53 -2.63 24.76
C GLU A 371 8.17 -2.03 24.36
N GLU A 372 7.49 -1.40 25.31
CA GLU A 372 6.20 -0.74 25.09
C GLU A 372 6.35 0.46 24.15
N ARG A 373 7.43 1.24 24.30
CA ARG A 373 7.72 2.37 23.43
C ARG A 373 8.08 1.95 22.02
N ALA A 374 8.93 0.93 21.88
CA ALA A 374 9.27 0.39 20.56
C ALA A 374 8.03 -0.17 19.84
N ALA A 375 7.13 -0.85 20.57
CA ALA A 375 5.84 -1.32 20.05
C ALA A 375 4.93 -0.16 19.63
N MET A 376 4.83 0.89 20.45
CA MET A 376 4.09 2.11 20.13
C MET A 376 4.62 2.75 18.83
N LEU A 377 5.93 2.91 18.70
CA LEU A 377 6.54 3.49 17.50
C LEU A 377 6.26 2.67 16.24
N GLU A 378 6.34 1.34 16.33
CA GLU A 378 5.99 0.43 15.24
C GLU A 378 4.51 0.56 14.84
N ASN A 379 3.60 0.54 15.81
CA ASN A 379 2.15 0.65 15.59
C ASN A 379 1.77 1.98 14.93
N LEU A 380 2.45 3.07 15.30
CA LEU A 380 2.27 4.39 14.69
C LEU A 380 2.92 4.51 13.30
N GLY A 381 3.76 3.54 12.92
CA GLY A 381 4.46 3.47 11.64
C GLY A 381 5.74 4.29 11.57
N PHE A 382 6.32 4.68 12.70
CA PHE A 382 7.63 5.33 12.74
C PHE A 382 8.73 4.32 12.44
N ARG A 383 9.73 4.75 11.66
CA ARG A 383 10.95 3.98 11.38
C ARG A 383 12.21 4.66 11.89
N LEU A 384 12.09 5.92 12.32
CA LEU A 384 13.15 6.70 12.93
C LEU A 384 12.73 7.11 14.33
N PHE A 385 13.69 7.13 15.23
CA PHE A 385 13.53 7.57 16.59
C PHE A 385 14.69 8.48 16.98
N ALA A 386 14.40 9.63 17.56
CA ALA A 386 15.38 10.50 18.20
C ALA A 386 15.17 10.38 19.72
N TYR A 387 16.19 9.92 20.43
CA TYR A 387 16.07 9.58 21.84
C TYR A 387 16.55 10.73 22.71
N ASP A 388 15.67 11.23 23.55
CA ASP A 388 16.00 12.07 24.69
C ASP A 388 15.93 11.25 25.98
N TYR A 389 16.48 11.77 27.07
CA TYR A 389 16.62 10.94 28.27
C TYR A 389 16.75 11.76 29.56
N ARG A 390 16.71 11.02 30.66
CA ARG A 390 17.09 11.43 32.02
C ARG A 390 17.92 10.30 32.62
N ALA A 391 18.64 10.57 33.71
CA ALA A 391 19.56 9.61 34.31
C ALA A 391 18.93 8.22 34.56
N GLU A 392 17.65 8.16 34.94
CA GLU A 392 16.94 6.89 35.17
C GLU A 392 16.75 6.01 33.92
N HIS A 393 16.91 6.56 32.72
CA HIS A 393 16.73 5.84 31.45
C HIS A 393 18.02 5.21 30.92
N ILE A 394 19.19 5.59 31.46
CA ILE A 394 20.48 5.05 31.02
C ILE A 394 20.58 3.53 31.26
N PRO A 395 20.19 2.98 32.44
CA PRO A 395 20.34 1.55 32.71
C PRO A 395 19.55 0.63 31.77
N THR A 396 18.47 1.13 31.16
CA THR A 396 17.60 0.36 30.25
C THR A 396 17.89 0.66 28.78
N PHE A 397 18.93 1.44 28.47
CA PHE A 397 19.17 1.89 27.10
C PHE A 397 19.54 0.75 26.13
N ASP A 398 20.35 -0.22 26.54
CA ASP A 398 20.63 -1.40 25.70
C ASP A 398 19.33 -2.12 25.30
N GLN A 399 18.39 -2.25 26.24
CA GLN A 399 17.08 -2.84 25.95
C GLN A 399 16.28 -2.01 24.95
N GLU A 400 16.35 -0.68 25.01
CA GLU A 400 15.69 0.20 24.04
C GLU A 400 16.25 0.01 22.63
N LEU A 401 17.58 -0.06 22.48
CA LEU A 401 18.21 -0.32 21.19
C LEU A 401 17.77 -1.67 20.61
N GLU A 402 17.77 -2.72 21.43
CA GLU A 402 17.36 -4.06 21.02
C GLU A 402 15.87 -4.13 20.65
N SER A 403 14.99 -3.56 21.47
CA SER A 403 13.54 -3.52 21.23
C SER A 403 13.21 -2.74 19.95
N CYS A 404 13.85 -1.59 19.74
CA CYS A 404 13.70 -0.81 18.52
C CYS A 404 14.22 -1.59 17.29
N ALA A 405 15.40 -2.20 17.37
CA ALA A 405 15.98 -2.96 16.28
C ALA A 405 15.10 -4.15 15.85
N ARG A 406 14.56 -4.92 16.82
CA ARG A 406 13.64 -6.04 16.54
C ARG A 406 12.38 -5.61 15.78
N ARG A 407 11.93 -4.37 15.99
CA ARG A 407 10.70 -3.79 15.39
C ARG A 407 10.99 -2.93 14.15
N GLY A 408 12.25 -2.90 13.70
CA GLY A 408 12.65 -2.11 12.55
C GLY A 408 12.51 -0.60 12.76
N VAL A 409 12.69 -0.14 14.00
CA VAL A 409 12.78 1.28 14.37
C VAL A 409 14.27 1.60 14.53
N LYS A 410 14.79 2.52 13.72
CA LYS A 410 16.18 2.93 13.79
C LYS A 410 16.34 4.13 14.71
N LEU A 411 17.25 4.04 15.67
CA LEU A 411 17.74 5.22 16.38
C LEU A 411 18.51 6.12 15.40
N SER A 412 17.93 7.27 15.10
CA SER A 412 18.45 8.26 14.16
C SER A 412 19.25 9.37 14.86
N ALA A 413 18.89 9.69 16.09
CA ALA A 413 19.52 10.74 16.87
C ALA A 413 19.43 10.50 18.38
N TRP A 414 20.26 11.22 19.13
CA TRP A 414 20.38 11.14 20.57
C TRP A 414 20.60 12.54 21.16
N TRP A 415 19.80 12.96 22.13
CA TRP A 415 20.07 14.13 22.96
C TRP A 415 21.32 13.87 23.79
N PHE A 416 22.44 14.52 23.50
CA PHE A 416 23.76 14.13 23.99
C PHE A 416 24.36 15.18 24.96
N PRO A 417 25.11 14.74 26.00
CA PRO A 417 25.81 15.68 26.87
C PRO A 417 26.76 16.61 26.10
N GLY A 418 26.78 17.90 26.47
CA GLY A 418 27.66 18.90 25.84
C GLY A 418 29.16 18.76 26.17
N ALA A 419 29.56 17.69 26.86
CA ALA A 419 30.94 17.39 27.23
C ALA A 419 31.16 15.88 27.26
N LEU A 420 32.40 15.43 27.00
CA LEU A 420 32.78 14.02 27.02
C LEU A 420 33.02 13.49 28.45
N ASN A 421 32.01 13.65 29.31
CA ASN A 421 31.98 13.16 30.69
C ASN A 421 31.71 11.64 30.76
N GLU A 422 31.63 11.07 31.96
CA GLU A 422 31.38 9.63 32.17
C GLU A 422 30.06 9.17 31.54
N GLU A 423 29.02 9.99 31.66
CA GLU A 423 27.70 9.75 31.07
C GLU A 423 27.76 9.67 29.53
N ALA A 424 28.43 10.64 28.89
CA ALA A 424 28.70 10.64 27.45
C ALA A 424 29.46 9.37 27.00
N ARG A 425 30.45 8.94 27.78
CA ARG A 425 31.20 7.70 27.48
C ARG A 425 30.31 6.46 27.61
N THR A 426 29.44 6.39 28.61
CA THR A 426 28.47 5.31 28.76
C THR A 426 27.53 5.21 27.55
N ILE A 427 27.03 6.35 27.08
CA ILE A 427 26.16 6.42 25.89
C ILE A 427 26.92 5.97 24.64
N LEU A 428 28.14 6.47 24.41
CA LEU A 428 28.96 6.07 23.26
C LEU A 428 29.28 4.57 23.30
N ASN A 429 29.59 4.02 24.47
CA ASN A 429 29.82 2.59 24.63
C ASN A 429 28.59 1.76 24.28
N ALA A 430 27.39 2.19 24.68
CA ALA A 430 26.14 1.53 24.30
C ALA A 430 25.91 1.58 22.78
N LEU A 431 26.03 2.76 22.16
CA LEU A 431 25.91 2.89 20.71
C LEU A 431 26.91 2.01 19.96
N SER A 432 28.15 1.92 20.46
CA SER A 432 29.21 1.08 19.89
C SER A 432 28.90 -0.41 19.97
N ARG A 433 28.45 -0.91 21.14
CA ARG A 433 28.05 -2.31 21.34
C ARG A 433 27.00 -2.78 20.33
N HIS A 434 26.07 -1.89 19.99
CA HIS A 434 24.96 -2.19 19.07
C HIS A 434 25.25 -1.80 17.61
N GLY A 435 26.45 -1.26 17.30
CA GLY A 435 26.79 -0.79 15.95
C GLY A 435 25.89 0.35 15.45
N THR A 436 25.30 1.12 16.37
CA THR A 436 24.30 2.14 16.07
C THR A 436 24.95 3.45 15.66
N ARG A 437 24.66 3.90 14.44
CA ARG A 437 25.08 5.21 13.93
C ARG A 437 23.97 6.24 14.09
N ALA A 438 24.21 7.25 14.91
CA ALA A 438 23.24 8.28 15.26
C ALA A 438 23.81 9.70 15.09
N GLN A 439 22.91 10.69 15.06
CA GLN A 439 23.25 12.10 15.26
C GLN A 439 23.27 12.40 16.76
N LEU A 440 24.37 12.92 17.31
CA LEU A 440 24.49 13.30 18.72
C LEU A 440 24.21 14.78 18.85
N TRP A 441 23.05 15.11 19.39
CA TRP A 441 22.52 16.47 19.46
C TRP A 441 22.97 17.14 20.74
N ILE A 442 23.79 18.18 20.62
CA ILE A 442 24.34 18.91 21.76
C ILE A 442 23.80 20.33 21.79
N THR A 443 23.69 20.84 23.00
CA THR A 443 23.29 22.21 23.29
C THR A 443 24.48 23.03 23.80
N GLY A 444 24.31 24.35 23.81
CA GLY A 444 25.23 25.34 24.33
C GLY A 444 24.43 26.51 24.92
N GLY A 445 25.08 27.64 25.13
CA GLY A 445 24.40 28.81 25.67
C GLY A 445 25.15 30.10 25.40
N GLY A 446 25.09 31.01 26.36
CA GLY A 446 25.79 32.29 26.32
C GLY A 446 24.91 33.47 25.93
N SER A 447 25.26 34.63 26.46
CA SER A 447 24.65 35.92 26.09
C SER A 447 25.10 36.38 24.70
N PRO A 448 24.35 37.26 24.03
CA PRO A 448 24.73 37.84 22.75
C PRO A 448 26.17 38.38 22.76
N ALA A 449 26.87 38.24 21.63
CA ALA A 449 28.23 38.75 21.49
C ALA A 449 28.22 40.28 21.54
N ARG A 450 29.19 40.84 22.27
CA ARG A 450 29.28 42.31 22.48
C ARG A 450 29.88 43.04 21.28
N ASN A 451 30.75 42.36 20.54
CA ASN A 451 31.47 42.87 19.37
C ASN A 451 32.05 41.68 18.59
N GLU A 452 32.71 41.95 17.46
CA GLU A 452 33.29 40.91 16.60
C GLU A 452 34.41 40.11 17.25
N GLU A 453 35.18 40.70 18.16
CA GLU A 453 36.23 39.98 18.89
C GLU A 453 35.63 38.97 19.86
N ASP A 454 34.59 39.39 20.60
CA ASP A 454 33.80 38.53 21.47
C ASP A 454 33.15 37.39 20.66
N GLN A 455 32.66 37.69 19.46
CA GLN A 455 32.12 36.70 18.52
C GLN A 455 33.16 35.65 18.12
N ARG A 456 34.34 36.07 17.65
CA ARG A 456 35.43 35.15 17.26
C ARG A 456 35.89 34.29 18.43
N ARG A 457 36.01 34.88 19.62
CA ARG A 457 36.40 34.15 20.84
C ARG A 457 35.39 33.06 21.19
N ARG A 458 34.09 33.39 21.22
CA ARG A 458 33.00 32.45 21.52
C ARG A 458 32.93 31.30 20.51
N VAL A 459 33.05 31.60 19.22
CA VAL A 459 33.13 30.57 18.17
C VAL A 459 34.30 29.61 18.43
N GLY A 460 35.48 30.14 18.77
CA GLY A 460 36.65 29.34 19.10
C GLY A 460 36.49 28.51 20.38
N ASP A 461 35.88 29.07 21.43
CA ASP A 461 35.60 28.37 22.69
C ASP A 461 34.65 27.19 22.48
N GLU A 462 33.56 27.41 21.75
CA GLU A 462 32.57 26.36 21.45
C GLU A 462 33.17 25.29 20.53
N ALA A 463 33.93 25.69 19.49
CA ALA A 463 34.62 24.72 18.65
C ALA A 463 35.59 23.85 19.46
N ARG A 464 36.35 24.41 20.41
CA ARG A 464 37.23 23.64 21.31
C ARG A 464 36.45 22.66 22.19
N ARG A 465 35.27 23.06 22.68
CA ARG A 465 34.39 22.20 23.48
C ARG A 465 33.84 21.03 22.67
N ILE A 466 33.48 21.27 21.41
CA ILE A 466 32.77 20.31 20.55
C ILE A 466 33.74 19.35 19.85
N GLU A 467 34.92 19.82 19.45
CA GLU A 467 35.94 19.04 18.74
C GLU A 467 36.23 17.64 19.33
N PRO A 468 36.48 17.46 20.64
CA PRO A 468 36.74 16.13 21.20
C PRO A 468 35.52 15.19 21.08
N ILE A 469 34.31 15.72 21.19
CA ILE A 469 33.07 14.94 21.04
C ILE A 469 32.89 14.54 19.57
N ALA A 470 33.12 15.48 18.65
CA ALA A 470 33.00 15.24 17.22
C ALA A 470 34.00 14.19 16.72
N LYS A 471 35.25 14.21 17.22
CA LYS A 471 36.26 13.20 16.93
C LYS A 471 35.85 11.81 17.43
N ALA A 472 35.42 11.71 18.69
CA ALA A 472 34.92 10.44 19.24
C ALA A 472 33.70 9.91 18.46
N ALA A 473 32.77 10.79 18.07
CA ALA A 473 31.61 10.41 17.27
C ALA A 473 32.01 9.93 15.86
N ALA A 474 33.02 10.56 15.24
CA ALA A 474 33.50 10.20 13.90
C ALA A 474 34.07 8.78 13.85
N GLU A 475 34.79 8.35 14.89
CA GLU A 475 35.33 6.98 15.01
C GLU A 475 34.24 5.90 14.91
N MET A 476 33.00 6.25 15.29
CA MET A 476 31.84 5.37 15.25
C MET A 476 30.93 5.58 14.02
N GLY A 477 31.27 6.54 13.14
CA GLY A 477 30.42 6.94 12.03
C GLY A 477 29.18 7.74 12.45
N CYS A 478 29.21 8.35 13.64
CA CYS A 478 28.19 9.28 14.14
C CYS A 478 28.51 10.73 13.72
N THR A 479 27.49 11.57 13.76
CA THR A 479 27.60 13.01 13.49
C THR A 479 27.17 13.82 14.70
N ILE A 480 27.62 15.06 14.81
CA ILE A 480 27.18 16.00 15.84
C ILE A 480 26.13 16.94 15.26
N GLY A 481 25.04 17.15 16.00
CA GLY A 481 24.03 18.15 15.70
C GLY A 481 24.08 19.30 16.70
N LEU A 482 24.30 20.52 16.23
CA LEU A 482 24.16 21.73 17.05
C LEU A 482 22.67 22.05 17.19
N TYR A 483 22.15 21.88 18.40
CA TYR A 483 20.73 22.04 18.72
C TYR A 483 20.44 23.49 19.16
N ASN A 484 19.50 24.16 18.49
CA ASN A 484 19.18 25.58 18.69
C ASN A 484 18.39 25.90 19.98
N HIS A 485 18.90 25.55 21.16
CA HIS A 485 18.20 25.71 22.45
C HIS A 485 18.28 27.16 23.01
N GLY A 486 18.08 28.17 22.16
CA GLY A 486 18.13 29.60 22.51
C GLY A 486 19.53 30.13 22.89
N GLY A 487 19.57 31.38 23.35
CA GLY A 487 20.82 32.09 23.64
C GLY A 487 21.69 32.32 22.41
N TRP A 488 22.93 32.77 22.61
CA TRP A 488 23.88 33.02 21.52
C TRP A 488 24.15 31.76 20.69
N PHE A 489 24.35 30.61 21.34
CA PHE A 489 24.57 29.33 20.65
C PHE A 489 23.37 28.89 19.80
N GLY A 490 22.15 29.28 20.19
CA GLY A 490 20.92 28.89 19.50
C GLY A 490 20.67 29.63 18.19
N GLU A 491 21.38 30.73 17.93
CA GLU A 491 21.27 31.47 16.67
C GLU A 491 21.95 30.70 15.53
N PRO A 492 21.25 30.39 14.42
CA PRO A 492 21.82 29.59 13.35
C PRO A 492 23.09 30.16 12.72
N GLU A 493 23.21 31.49 12.60
CA GLU A 493 24.42 32.14 12.13
C GLU A 493 25.65 31.81 13.00
N ASN A 494 25.47 31.70 14.32
CA ASN A 494 26.56 31.35 15.23
C ASN A 494 26.91 29.86 15.12
N GLN A 495 25.92 28.99 14.92
CA GLN A 495 26.15 27.57 14.66
C GLN A 495 26.90 27.33 13.37
N ILE A 496 26.56 28.06 12.29
CA ILE A 496 27.31 28.02 11.02
C ILE A 496 28.76 28.41 11.24
N ALA A 497 29.01 29.53 11.95
CA ALA A 497 30.38 29.97 12.23
C ALA A 497 31.20 28.93 13.05
N ILE A 498 30.57 28.23 13.99
CA ILE A 498 31.19 27.13 14.75
C ILE A 498 31.52 25.96 13.81
N ILE A 499 30.59 25.56 12.94
CA ILE A 499 30.77 24.46 11.99
C ILE A 499 31.89 24.76 11.00
N GLU A 500 31.92 25.96 10.44
CA GLU A 500 32.98 26.39 9.53
C GLU A 500 34.35 26.44 10.23
N HIS A 501 34.40 26.92 11.47
CA HIS A 501 35.62 26.90 12.27
C HIS A 501 36.12 25.46 12.53
N LEU A 502 35.23 24.53 12.87
CA LEU A 502 35.56 23.12 13.04
C LEU A 502 36.03 22.46 11.73
N ALA A 503 35.33 22.74 10.62
CA ALA A 503 35.68 22.23 9.30
C ALA A 503 37.08 22.70 8.85
N SER A 504 37.43 23.96 9.15
CA SER A 504 38.78 24.50 8.88
C SER A 504 39.90 23.75 9.63
N ARG A 505 39.54 23.01 10.69
CA ARG A 505 40.44 22.20 11.52
C ARG A 505 40.31 20.69 11.23
N GLY A 506 39.65 20.32 10.13
CA GLY A 506 39.48 18.94 9.69
C GLY A 506 38.33 18.17 10.35
N VAL A 507 37.44 18.86 11.08
CA VAL A 507 36.28 18.23 11.75
C VAL A 507 35.01 18.53 10.94
N ALA A 508 34.62 17.58 10.08
CA ALA A 508 33.54 17.78 9.10
C ALA A 508 32.22 17.07 9.45
N ASN A 509 32.16 16.30 10.54
CA ASN A 509 30.97 15.53 10.94
C ASN A 509 30.01 16.32 11.85
N VAL A 510 29.92 17.64 11.68
CA VAL A 510 29.10 18.53 12.52
C VAL A 510 28.11 19.29 11.64
N GLY A 511 26.84 19.29 12.05
CA GLY A 511 25.75 19.96 11.35
C GLY A 511 24.76 20.62 12.32
N ILE A 512 23.67 21.14 11.78
CA ILE A 512 22.61 21.86 12.51
C ILE A 512 21.38 20.96 12.68
N VAL A 513 20.81 21.00 13.88
CA VAL A 513 19.49 20.44 14.18
C VAL A 513 18.59 21.58 14.59
N TYR A 514 17.63 21.91 13.72
CA TYR A 514 16.75 23.04 13.94
C TYR A 514 15.42 22.62 14.53
N ASN A 515 15.05 23.19 15.67
CA ASN A 515 13.87 22.89 16.45
C ASN A 515 12.95 24.09 16.48
N GLN A 516 11.75 23.94 15.95
CA GLN A 516 10.81 25.05 15.79
C GLN A 516 10.37 25.66 17.13
N HIS A 517 10.11 24.86 18.15
CA HIS A 517 9.72 25.35 19.50
C HIS A 517 10.75 26.26 20.19
N HIS A 518 11.99 26.33 19.72
CA HIS A 518 12.99 27.30 20.18
C HIS A 518 13.19 28.49 19.24
N GLY A 519 12.51 28.49 18.10
CA GLY A 519 12.65 29.49 17.04
C GLY A 519 11.41 30.36 16.84
N HIS A 520 10.62 30.64 17.88
CA HIS A 520 9.46 31.53 17.77
C HIS A 520 9.86 32.94 17.30
N ASP A 521 10.99 33.46 17.77
CA ASP A 521 11.52 34.76 17.32
C ASP A 521 12.16 34.68 15.90
N HIS A 522 12.26 33.49 15.31
CA HIS A 522 12.82 33.29 13.97
C HIS A 522 11.76 33.21 12.87
N LEU A 523 10.47 33.13 13.20
CA LEU A 523 9.40 32.79 12.24
C LEU A 523 9.39 33.73 11.01
N ASP A 524 9.55 35.03 11.22
CA ASP A 524 9.52 36.04 10.14
C ASP A 524 10.74 35.98 9.22
N ARG A 525 11.85 35.38 9.69
CA ARG A 525 13.08 35.19 8.91
C ARG A 525 13.36 33.72 8.59
N PHE A 526 12.40 32.83 8.81
CA PHE A 526 12.64 31.39 8.76
C PHE A 526 13.07 30.93 7.37
N GLU A 527 12.47 31.43 6.29
CA GLU A 527 12.83 31.04 4.91
C GLU A 527 14.27 31.44 4.55
N SER A 528 14.67 32.68 4.85
CA SER A 528 16.03 33.17 4.58
C SER A 528 17.06 32.45 5.44
N MET A 529 16.73 32.18 6.69
CA MET A 529 17.58 31.44 7.61
C MET A 529 17.71 29.96 7.22
N LEU A 530 16.62 29.32 6.79
CA LEU A 530 16.64 27.94 6.26
C LEU A 530 17.55 27.84 5.03
N ALA A 531 17.53 28.82 4.14
CA ALA A 531 18.43 28.86 2.98
C ALA A 531 19.91 28.88 3.40
N LYS A 532 20.27 29.65 4.45
CA LYS A 532 21.63 29.67 5.01
C LYS A 532 22.00 28.37 5.73
N MET A 533 21.07 27.80 6.50
CA MET A 533 21.30 26.57 7.25
C MET A 533 21.40 25.34 6.35
N LYS A 534 20.69 25.32 5.21
CA LYS A 534 20.51 24.15 4.34
C LYS A 534 21.79 23.34 4.04
N PRO A 535 22.97 23.96 3.75
CA PRO A 535 24.21 23.21 3.52
C PRO A 535 24.72 22.44 4.75
N HIS A 536 24.33 22.87 5.95
CA HIS A 536 24.76 22.32 7.24
C HIS A 536 23.64 21.58 7.98
N LEU A 537 22.40 21.64 7.50
CA LEU A 537 21.21 21.12 8.19
C LEU A 537 21.13 19.59 8.09
N ILE A 538 21.14 18.91 9.24
CA ILE A 538 21.11 17.44 9.34
C ILE A 538 19.80 16.88 9.89
N ALA A 539 18.98 17.71 10.57
CA ALA A 539 17.63 17.38 11.00
C ALA A 539 16.79 18.64 11.26
N LEU A 540 15.47 18.53 11.14
CA LEU A 540 14.52 19.59 11.46
C LEU A 540 13.35 19.01 12.27
N ASN A 541 13.08 19.58 13.44
CA ASN A 541 12.05 19.09 14.35
C ASN A 541 10.86 20.05 14.38
N LEU A 542 9.67 19.48 14.18
CA LEU A 542 8.41 20.18 13.99
C LEU A 542 7.51 20.11 15.23
N ASN A 543 6.75 21.20 15.41
CA ASN A 543 5.57 21.28 16.26
C ASN A 543 4.64 22.35 15.68
N GLY A 544 3.42 22.47 16.18
CA GLY A 544 2.54 23.59 15.83
C GLY A 544 3.10 24.90 16.39
N MET A 545 3.12 25.94 15.56
CA MET A 545 3.77 27.23 15.80
C MET A 545 2.81 28.40 15.67
N ASP A 546 2.90 29.31 16.64
CA ASP A 546 2.26 30.63 16.63
C ASP A 546 3.29 31.73 16.81
N ASP A 547 2.94 32.92 16.32
CA ASP A 547 3.69 34.16 16.55
C ASP A 547 3.78 34.42 18.05
N ARG A 548 5.02 34.49 18.58
CA ARG A 548 5.29 34.67 20.01
C ARG A 548 4.59 33.62 20.90
N GLY A 549 4.35 32.42 20.38
CA GLY A 549 3.67 31.33 21.10
C GLY A 549 4.36 30.98 22.42
N ASP A 550 5.68 31.10 22.49
CA ASP A 550 6.50 30.97 23.71
C ASP A 550 6.10 31.94 24.83
N ARG A 551 5.63 33.15 24.48
CA ARG A 551 5.19 34.19 25.44
C ARG A 551 3.72 34.08 25.81
N MET A 552 2.97 33.21 25.12
CA MET A 552 1.52 33.06 25.28
C MET A 552 1.11 31.69 25.84
N GLY A 553 2.07 30.87 26.32
CA GLY A 553 1.79 29.50 26.77
C GLY A 553 1.43 28.54 25.63
N ARG A 554 1.76 28.92 24.38
CA ARG A 554 1.46 28.19 23.14
C ARG A 554 2.76 27.82 22.41
N LYS A 555 3.80 27.52 23.18
CA LYS A 555 5.15 27.23 22.68
C LYS A 555 5.19 25.95 21.83
N ILE A 556 4.42 24.94 22.23
CA ILE A 556 4.45 23.60 21.63
C ILE A 556 3.02 23.13 21.43
N LEU A 557 2.46 23.44 20.27
CA LEU A 557 1.13 22.98 19.87
C LEU A 557 1.23 21.66 19.09
N PRO A 558 0.15 20.85 19.03
CA PRO A 558 0.05 19.81 18.02
C PRO A 558 0.08 20.43 16.61
N LEU A 559 0.70 19.74 15.65
CA LEU A 559 0.68 20.18 14.25
C LEU A 559 -0.76 20.34 13.75
N GLY A 560 -0.97 21.37 12.93
CA GLY A 560 -2.28 21.79 12.44
C GLY A 560 -2.96 22.79 13.36
N GLN A 561 -2.53 22.94 14.61
CA GLN A 561 -3.15 23.87 15.55
C GLN A 561 -2.51 25.26 15.58
N GLY A 562 -1.27 25.40 15.07
CA GLY A 562 -0.60 26.69 14.96
C GLY A 562 -1.02 27.46 13.71
N ALA A 563 -1.05 28.78 13.81
CA ALA A 563 -1.38 29.68 12.69
C ALA A 563 -0.29 29.70 11.62
N ARG A 564 0.97 29.41 11.97
CA ARG A 564 2.12 29.45 11.05
C ARG A 564 2.44 28.10 10.41
N ASP A 565 1.78 27.01 10.81
CA ASP A 565 2.13 25.63 10.43
C ASP A 565 2.16 25.42 8.90
N LEU A 566 1.10 25.83 8.20
CA LEU A 566 0.99 25.63 6.75
C LEU A 566 2.06 26.41 5.98
N GLU A 567 2.35 27.64 6.40
CA GLU A 567 3.39 28.48 5.81
C GLU A 567 4.77 27.82 5.99
N MET A 568 5.09 27.39 7.21
CA MET A 568 6.36 26.76 7.53
C MET A 568 6.58 25.46 6.74
N LEU A 569 5.55 24.61 6.62
CA LEU A 569 5.66 23.39 5.81
C LEU A 569 5.89 23.69 4.34
N ARG A 570 5.24 24.72 3.78
CA ARG A 570 5.47 25.16 2.39
C ARG A 570 6.89 25.69 2.21
N ILE A 571 7.43 26.44 3.16
CA ILE A 571 8.82 26.91 3.14
C ILE A 571 9.79 25.71 3.12
N ILE A 572 9.57 24.73 4.01
CA ILE A 572 10.40 23.52 4.08
C ILE A 572 10.33 22.73 2.78
N GLU A 573 9.14 22.51 2.22
CA GLU A 573 8.96 21.78 0.97
C GLU A 573 9.63 22.49 -0.21
N ARG A 574 9.40 23.80 -0.38
CA ARG A 574 10.01 24.62 -1.44
C ARG A 574 11.53 24.71 -1.31
N SER A 575 12.07 24.62 -0.09
CA SER A 575 13.53 24.64 0.11
C SER A 575 14.24 23.48 -0.60
N GLY A 576 13.53 22.38 -0.88
CA GLY A 576 14.08 21.17 -1.48
C GLY A 576 15.08 20.43 -0.58
N TRP A 577 15.17 20.78 0.71
CA TRP A 577 15.92 20.00 1.68
C TRP A 577 15.24 18.63 1.89
N ARG A 578 16.03 17.60 2.21
CA ARG A 578 15.57 16.20 2.26
C ARG A 578 16.17 15.39 3.42
N GLY A 579 16.38 16.05 4.56
CA GLY A 579 16.80 15.36 5.77
C GLY A 579 15.64 14.88 6.65
N PRO A 580 15.94 14.16 7.73
CA PRO A 580 14.93 13.62 8.64
C PRO A 580 14.13 14.72 9.33
N ILE A 581 12.83 14.47 9.51
CA ILE A 581 11.89 15.36 10.19
C ILE A 581 11.50 14.77 11.54
N GLY A 582 11.81 15.43 12.65
CA GLY A 582 11.32 15.01 13.97
C GLY A 582 9.91 15.53 14.25
N LEU A 583 9.04 14.70 14.80
CA LEU A 583 7.75 15.09 15.36
C LEU A 583 7.84 15.11 16.88
N LEU A 584 7.63 16.29 17.46
CA LEU A 584 7.90 16.56 18.86
C LEU A 584 6.74 16.12 19.78
N ASN A 585 7.07 15.34 20.80
CA ASN A 585 6.40 15.39 22.09
C ASN A 585 7.27 16.23 23.05
N HIS A 586 6.72 17.12 23.88
CA HIS A 586 7.50 17.85 24.90
C HIS A 586 6.53 18.60 25.85
N THR A 587 5.46 17.93 26.29
CA THR A 587 4.43 18.58 27.13
C THR A 587 3.88 17.67 28.23
N ASP A 588 4.62 16.63 28.63
CA ASP A 588 4.20 15.67 29.67
C ASP A 588 2.82 15.03 29.42
N GLU A 589 2.44 14.90 28.15
CA GLU A 589 1.20 14.23 27.72
C GLU A 589 1.49 12.76 27.37
N ASP A 590 0.44 11.98 27.11
CA ASP A 590 0.63 10.65 26.52
C ASP A 590 1.32 10.79 25.16
N ALA A 591 2.55 10.25 25.06
CA ALA A 591 3.38 10.40 23.87
C ALA A 591 2.71 9.83 22.62
N GLU A 592 1.96 8.73 22.74
CA GLU A 592 1.23 8.11 21.65
C GLU A 592 0.15 9.05 21.11
N ALA A 593 -0.63 9.65 22.02
CA ALA A 593 -1.68 10.59 21.66
C ALA A 593 -1.11 11.83 20.98
N ARG A 594 0.00 12.38 21.48
CA ARG A 594 0.66 13.55 20.87
C ARG A 594 1.24 13.23 19.49
N LEU A 595 1.89 12.08 19.33
CA LEU A 595 2.42 11.67 18.04
C LEU A 595 1.29 11.45 17.02
N LEU A 596 0.17 10.86 17.43
CA LEU A 596 -1.02 10.72 16.59
C LEU A 596 -1.59 12.08 16.17
N ASP A 597 -1.75 13.01 17.12
CA ASP A 597 -2.22 14.37 16.82
C ASP A 597 -1.31 15.07 15.80
N ASN A 598 0.01 14.90 15.94
CA ASN A 598 0.97 15.47 14.99
C ASN A 598 0.92 14.80 13.62
N LEU A 599 0.75 13.46 13.55
CA LEU A 599 0.62 12.74 12.29
C LEU A 599 -0.65 13.14 11.52
N GLU A 600 -1.78 13.24 12.21
CA GLU A 600 -3.06 13.65 11.63
C GLU A 600 -3.04 15.13 11.23
N GLY A 601 -2.45 15.98 12.07
CA GLY A 601 -2.21 17.39 11.75
C GLY A 601 -1.34 17.58 10.52
N LEU A 602 -0.26 16.82 10.40
CA LEU A 602 0.65 16.86 9.24
C LEU A 602 -0.04 16.33 7.98
N GLU A 603 -0.82 15.25 8.06
CA GLU A 603 -1.62 14.76 6.93
C GLU A 603 -2.63 15.82 6.47
N TRP A 604 -3.31 16.48 7.41
CA TRP A 604 -4.26 17.55 7.11
C TRP A 604 -3.59 18.74 6.43
N LEU A 605 -2.47 19.25 6.98
CA LEU A 605 -1.73 20.37 6.42
C LEU A 605 -1.17 20.07 5.02
N THR A 606 -0.60 18.89 4.82
CA THR A 606 -0.09 18.46 3.50
C THR A 606 -1.23 18.23 2.51
N GLY A 607 -2.41 17.79 2.97
CA GLY A 607 -3.64 17.77 2.20
C GLY A 607 -4.05 19.15 1.71
N ILE A 608 -4.07 20.14 2.60
CA ILE A 608 -4.37 21.55 2.25
C ILE A 608 -3.33 22.09 1.26
N ALA A 609 -2.04 21.83 1.48
CA ALA A 609 -0.98 22.24 0.57
C ALA A 609 -1.17 21.65 -0.84
N ALA A 610 -1.74 20.45 -0.93
CA ALA A 610 -2.10 19.77 -2.17
C ALA A 610 -3.52 20.11 -2.70
N GLY A 611 -4.21 21.11 -2.13
CA GLY A 611 -5.53 21.56 -2.57
C GLY A 611 -6.70 20.66 -2.17
N ARG A 612 -6.53 19.79 -1.17
CA ARG A 612 -7.61 18.95 -0.63
C ARG A 612 -8.37 19.69 0.46
N ASP A 613 -9.68 19.54 0.45
CA ASP A 613 -10.55 20.04 1.52
C ASP A 613 -10.93 18.88 2.46
N ARG A 614 -10.54 18.97 3.73
CA ARG A 614 -10.84 18.01 4.79
C ARG A 614 -11.05 18.75 6.12
N PRO A 615 -11.96 18.27 6.99
CA PRO A 615 -12.12 18.84 8.33
C PRO A 615 -10.81 18.85 9.10
N LYS A 616 -10.58 19.94 9.85
CA LYS A 616 -9.42 20.08 10.73
C LYS A 616 -9.47 19.01 11.84
N PRO A 617 -8.38 18.26 12.08
CA PRO A 617 -8.37 17.26 13.14
C PRO A 617 -8.47 17.91 14.53
N VAL A 618 -9.21 17.25 15.42
CA VAL A 618 -9.34 17.63 16.83
C VAL A 618 -8.29 16.86 17.64
N PRO A 619 -7.34 17.53 18.30
CA PRO A 619 -6.29 16.85 19.06
C PRO A 619 -6.82 16.09 20.28
N ARG A 620 -6.18 14.97 20.60
CA ARG A 620 -6.43 14.11 21.76
C ARG A 620 -5.69 14.61 23.01
N SER A 621 -4.45 15.06 22.80
CA SER A 621 -3.46 15.42 23.82
C SER A 621 -3.38 16.92 24.08
N TRP A 622 -4.31 17.69 23.56
CA TRP A 622 -4.32 19.15 23.71
C TRP A 622 -5.73 19.69 23.57
N LYS A 623 -6.06 20.70 24.38
CA LYS A 623 -7.29 21.47 24.26
C LYS A 623 -6.95 22.94 24.15
N PRO A 624 -7.67 23.73 23.32
CA PRO A 624 -7.57 25.17 23.39
C PRO A 624 -7.89 25.64 24.80
N ALA A 625 -7.16 26.64 25.31
CA ALA A 625 -7.58 27.32 26.52
C ALA A 625 -9.00 27.85 26.29
N SER A 626 -9.93 27.50 27.18
CA SER A 626 -11.26 28.11 27.22
C SER A 626 -11.08 29.63 27.40
N ASN A 627 -11.63 30.40 26.46
CA ASN A 627 -11.75 31.86 26.58
C ASN A 627 -12.55 32.25 27.83
#